data_AF-A0A4S8JKV2-F1
#
_entry.id   AF-A0A4S8JKV2-F1
#
_cell.length_a   1.000
_cell.length_b   1.000
_cell.length_c   1.000
_cell.angle_alpha   90.00
_cell.angle_beta   90.00
_cell.angle_gamma   90.00
#
_symmetry.space_group_name_H-M   'P 1'
#
loop_
_entity.id
_entity.type
_entity.pdbx_description
1 polymer ?
#
loop_
_entity_poly.entity_id
_entity_poly.type
_entity_poly.pdbx_seq_one_letter_code
_entity_poly.pdbx_strand_id
1 'polypeptide(L)'
;MAAAHTAMALRGKIVYELYRATTHVAGPIIFAHIQWRRLRGLEHPTRWPERFGRSSSPRPSCPLLWFHAVSLGEGLAAIPMIKHCVRVQPNFVVLMTSTTTSAFEVIKDQLPDGVIYQLAPLDSPTAVGKFLGYWDPVAVFLMESELWPNLIISAAEKGIPVALLNARMSCKSFKRWSRTLALPLISLMLSKISLIAPLSTLQAVHFQLLHASPHIIHFAGDLKYGDLNVLEEDIRKIKDLQLQLASRPVWMAASIHEGEEEVMLWVHKELMKMHTDLVMILVTRHPRHGQQLALLIQEAREKISLVGQISELRTLYRITPIAVIGGSFLPCLAGHNVAEAAAAGCAVITGPYVGHFSHMLAGMLQAASSSVQQVADKAELLEALKKLLTDKKCLEAHCRAAKYAFSTVSKGVVENVWKLVCTFVLKQSIGKSDEDVGLVTGQWSFYLIQNLNYYKNDDVLASRTICRTAEMEPSTASIENTMAMVVFNQKSRPLFEGLKVMLYITDGTAKSRGRNPKAPMAALKAPKKGSIAAMRVAMAIDSDRKMSLGTMFRAEY
;
A
#
# COMPACT_ATOMS: atom_id res chain seq x y z
N MET A 1 -6.47 -29.23 -13.93
CA MET A 1 -6.11 -27.81 -13.76
C MET A 1 -6.52 -26.97 -14.97
N ALA A 2 -6.07 -27.27 -16.20
CA ALA A 2 -6.44 -26.49 -17.40
C ALA A 2 -7.96 -26.26 -17.57
N ALA A 3 -8.77 -27.32 -17.50
CA ALA A 3 -10.24 -27.20 -17.63
C ALA A 3 -10.90 -26.31 -16.54
N ALA A 4 -10.35 -26.29 -15.32
CA ALA A 4 -10.86 -25.45 -14.23
C ALA A 4 -10.50 -23.97 -14.44
N HIS A 5 -9.29 -23.69 -14.93
CA HIS A 5 -8.90 -22.33 -15.33
C HIS A 5 -9.76 -21.82 -16.49
N THR A 6 -10.01 -22.65 -17.50
CA THR A 6 -10.89 -22.29 -18.63
C THR A 6 -12.32 -22.03 -18.17
N ALA A 7 -12.87 -22.85 -17.27
CA ALA A 7 -14.19 -22.64 -16.71
C ALA A 7 -14.29 -21.35 -15.87
N MET A 8 -13.25 -21.02 -15.10
CA MET A 8 -13.18 -19.77 -14.32
C MET A 8 -13.13 -18.55 -15.24
N ALA A 9 -12.30 -18.58 -16.29
CA ALA A 9 -12.21 -17.50 -17.27
C ALA A 9 -13.53 -17.29 -18.02
N LEU A 10 -14.22 -18.36 -18.41
CA LEU A 10 -15.53 -18.27 -19.05
C LEU A 10 -16.58 -17.64 -18.12
N ARG A 11 -16.65 -18.07 -16.85
CA ARG A 11 -17.52 -17.46 -15.84
C ARG A 11 -17.19 -15.99 -15.64
N GLY A 12 -15.91 -15.65 -15.55
CA GLY A 12 -15.46 -14.26 -15.46
C GLY A 12 -15.93 -13.42 -16.64
N LYS A 13 -15.85 -13.97 -17.86
CA LYS A 13 -16.34 -13.31 -19.07
C LYS A 13 -17.86 -13.08 -19.03
N ILE A 14 -18.64 -14.07 -18.60
CA ILE A 14 -20.09 -13.94 -18.45
C ILE A 14 -20.45 -12.83 -17.45
N VAL A 15 -19.80 -12.81 -16.28
CA VAL A 15 -20.03 -11.77 -15.26
C VAL A 15 -19.59 -10.40 -15.77
N TYR A 16 -18.49 -10.32 -16.53
CA TYR A 16 -18.05 -9.10 -17.17
C TYR A 16 -19.05 -8.59 -18.22
N GLU A 17 -19.56 -9.43 -19.13
CA GLU A 17 -20.54 -9.00 -20.12
C GLU A 17 -21.84 -8.54 -19.46
N LEU A 18 -22.26 -9.17 -18.36
CA LEU A 18 -23.39 -8.70 -17.56
C LEU A 18 -23.12 -7.32 -16.95
N TYR A 19 -21.94 -7.12 -16.36
CA TYR A 19 -21.52 -5.82 -15.84
C TYR A 19 -21.49 -4.74 -16.94
N ARG A 20 -20.91 -5.07 -18.08
CA ARG A 20 -20.79 -4.20 -19.26
C ARG A 20 -22.16 -3.82 -19.81
N ALA A 21 -23.08 -4.77 -19.97
CA ALA A 21 -24.46 -4.52 -20.41
C ALA A 21 -25.21 -3.66 -19.39
N THR A 22 -25.10 -3.97 -18.09
CA THR A 22 -25.77 -3.22 -17.01
C THR A 22 -25.30 -1.77 -16.97
N THR A 23 -23.98 -1.54 -17.04
CA THR A 23 -23.40 -0.19 -17.04
C THR A 23 -23.71 0.60 -18.31
N HIS A 24 -23.89 -0.08 -19.45
CA HIS A 24 -24.36 0.54 -20.68
C HIS A 24 -25.83 0.98 -20.59
N VAL A 25 -26.72 0.07 -20.17
CA VAL A 25 -28.16 0.33 -20.03
C VAL A 25 -28.43 1.39 -18.94
N ALA A 26 -27.65 1.40 -17.87
CA ALA A 26 -27.73 2.43 -16.83
C ALA A 26 -27.25 3.82 -17.29
N GLY A 27 -26.70 3.96 -18.51
CA GLY A 27 -26.13 5.20 -19.04
C GLY A 27 -27.01 6.45 -18.89
N PRO A 28 -28.31 6.43 -19.29
CA PRO A 28 -29.20 7.58 -19.10
C PRO A 28 -29.42 7.96 -17.63
N ILE A 29 -29.55 6.96 -16.74
CA ILE A 29 -29.72 7.17 -15.29
C ILE A 29 -28.44 7.76 -14.70
N ILE A 30 -27.28 7.23 -15.07
CA ILE A 30 -25.97 7.75 -14.66
C ILE A 30 -25.79 9.18 -15.17
N PHE A 31 -26.21 9.49 -16.40
CA PHE A 31 -26.18 10.85 -16.94
C PHE A 31 -27.04 11.81 -16.12
N ALA A 32 -28.29 11.45 -15.83
CA ALA A 32 -29.17 12.24 -14.97
C ALA A 32 -28.57 12.43 -13.56
N HIS A 33 -27.97 11.39 -13.00
CA HIS A 33 -27.27 11.47 -11.71
C HIS A 33 -26.10 12.46 -11.74
N ILE A 34 -25.30 12.49 -12.81
CA ILE A 34 -24.17 13.42 -12.94
C ILE A 34 -24.67 14.85 -13.08
N GLN A 35 -25.74 15.09 -13.85
CA GLN A 35 -26.37 16.41 -13.92
C GLN A 35 -26.90 16.86 -12.56
N TRP A 36 -27.56 15.98 -11.82
CA TRP A 36 -28.04 16.29 -10.48
C TRP A 36 -26.89 16.62 -9.51
N ARG A 37 -25.78 15.86 -9.56
CA ARG A 37 -24.58 16.15 -8.76
C ARG A 37 -23.96 17.49 -9.15
N ARG A 38 -23.90 17.82 -10.44
CA ARG A 38 -23.45 19.12 -10.96
C ARG A 38 -24.29 20.27 -10.42
N LEU A 39 -25.62 20.15 -10.45
CA LEU A 39 -26.53 21.15 -9.90
C LEU A 39 -26.35 21.37 -8.39
N ARG A 40 -25.83 20.36 -7.67
CA ARG A 40 -25.48 20.44 -6.24
C ARG A 40 -24.05 20.92 -5.97
N GLY A 41 -23.29 21.29 -7.00
CA GLY A 41 -21.88 21.69 -6.86
C GLY A 41 -20.93 20.53 -6.49
N LEU A 42 -21.37 19.28 -6.69
CA LEU A 42 -20.57 18.07 -6.39
C LEU A 42 -19.78 17.55 -7.60
N GLU A 43 -19.86 18.23 -8.74
CA GLU A 43 -19.11 17.98 -9.98
C GLU A 43 -18.55 19.28 -10.52
N HIS A 44 -17.49 19.19 -11.31
CA HIS A 44 -16.89 20.36 -11.92
C HIS A 44 -17.89 21.05 -12.88
N PRO A 45 -18.07 22.39 -12.81
CA PRO A 45 -19.13 23.10 -13.53
C PRO A 45 -19.06 22.96 -15.06
N THR A 46 -17.85 23.02 -15.62
CA THR A 46 -17.59 22.96 -17.07
C THR A 46 -17.03 21.62 -17.57
N ARG A 47 -16.15 20.97 -16.79
CA ARG A 47 -15.41 19.75 -17.17
C ARG A 47 -16.14 18.43 -16.90
N TRP A 48 -17.36 18.45 -16.37
CA TRP A 48 -18.17 17.23 -16.17
C TRP A 48 -18.32 16.32 -17.43
N PRO A 49 -18.26 16.81 -18.70
CA PRO A 49 -18.34 15.92 -19.86
C PRO A 49 -17.17 14.94 -19.98
N GLU A 50 -16.03 15.20 -19.33
CA GLU A 50 -14.86 14.30 -19.27
C GLU A 50 -15.21 12.95 -18.68
N ARG A 51 -16.15 12.93 -17.73
CA ARG A 51 -16.75 11.73 -17.14
C ARG A 51 -17.35 10.78 -18.18
N PHE A 52 -17.72 11.30 -19.35
CA PHE A 52 -18.30 10.52 -20.44
C PHE A 52 -17.29 10.26 -21.58
N GLY A 53 -16.00 10.41 -21.29
CA GLY A 53 -14.91 10.22 -22.26
C GLY A 53 -14.78 11.36 -23.26
N ARG A 54 -15.32 12.56 -22.97
CA ARG A 54 -15.17 13.77 -23.80
C ARG A 54 -14.09 14.65 -23.21
N SER A 55 -12.88 14.58 -23.76
CA SER A 55 -11.76 15.35 -23.22
C SER A 55 -11.95 16.87 -23.37
N SER A 56 -11.46 17.64 -22.40
CA SER A 56 -11.35 19.11 -22.50
C SER A 56 -9.99 19.58 -23.03
N SER A 57 -9.03 18.67 -23.25
CA SER A 57 -7.68 19.00 -23.71
C SER A 57 -7.37 18.27 -25.02
N PRO A 58 -6.64 18.88 -25.95
CA PRO A 58 -6.20 18.19 -27.14
C PRO A 58 -5.23 17.06 -26.77
N ARG A 59 -5.39 15.91 -27.43
CA ARG A 59 -4.43 14.81 -27.32
C ARG A 59 -3.10 15.22 -27.97
N PRO A 60 -1.96 15.11 -27.27
CA PRO A 60 -0.66 15.36 -27.87
C PRO A 60 -0.32 14.27 -28.89
N SER A 61 0.58 14.59 -29.83
CA SER A 61 1.06 13.65 -30.86
C SER A 61 2.08 12.64 -30.32
N CYS A 62 2.68 12.90 -29.17
CA CYS A 62 3.66 12.03 -28.55
C CYS A 62 3.02 10.86 -27.78
N PRO A 63 3.80 9.80 -27.48
CA PRO A 63 3.37 8.72 -26.59
C PRO A 63 2.91 9.23 -25.22
N LEU A 64 1.88 8.56 -24.66
CA LEU A 64 1.20 9.03 -23.45
C LEU A 64 1.12 7.94 -22.38
N LEU A 65 1.49 8.29 -21.15
CA LEU A 65 1.39 7.44 -19.97
C LEU A 65 0.22 7.88 -19.10
N TRP A 66 -0.71 6.98 -18.81
CA TRP A 66 -1.90 7.32 -18.02
C TRP A 66 -1.77 6.87 -16.57
N PHE A 67 -1.75 7.83 -15.64
CA PHE A 67 -1.89 7.60 -14.20
C PHE A 67 -3.33 7.87 -13.74
N HIS A 68 -3.93 6.90 -13.06
CA HIS A 68 -5.29 6.99 -12.54
C HIS A 68 -5.30 6.85 -11.02
N ALA A 69 -5.82 7.88 -10.35
CA ALA A 69 -5.96 7.96 -8.90
C ALA A 69 -7.33 8.54 -8.54
N VAL A 70 -8.19 7.76 -7.89
CA VAL A 70 -9.58 8.15 -7.64
C VAL A 70 -9.67 9.22 -6.56
N SER A 71 -8.84 9.13 -5.53
CA SER A 71 -8.86 10.01 -4.37
C SER A 71 -7.69 10.99 -4.31
N LEU A 72 -7.81 12.02 -3.45
CA LEU A 72 -6.71 12.96 -3.19
C LEU A 72 -5.46 12.24 -2.67
N GLY A 73 -5.62 11.28 -1.75
CA GLY A 73 -4.49 10.56 -1.16
C GLY A 73 -3.74 9.69 -2.17
N GLU A 74 -4.48 9.01 -3.06
CA GLU A 74 -3.87 8.25 -4.17
C GLU A 74 -3.18 9.19 -5.17
N GLY A 75 -3.79 10.35 -5.45
CA GLY A 75 -3.22 11.32 -6.37
C GLY A 75 -1.90 11.87 -5.86
N LEU A 76 -1.84 12.26 -4.58
CA LEU A 76 -0.61 12.69 -3.93
C LEU A 76 0.46 11.58 -3.94
N ALA A 77 0.06 10.32 -3.77
CA ALA A 77 0.99 9.18 -3.87
C ALA A 77 1.51 8.94 -5.31
N ALA A 78 0.76 9.36 -6.34
CA ALA A 78 1.19 9.24 -7.73
C ALA A 78 2.18 10.35 -8.15
N ILE A 79 2.12 11.54 -7.53
CA ILE A 79 2.94 12.71 -7.92
C ILE A 79 4.45 12.43 -7.94
N PRO A 80 5.06 11.79 -6.93
CA PRO A 80 6.51 11.50 -6.95
C PRO A 80 6.92 10.67 -8.16
N MET A 81 6.06 9.71 -8.52
CA MET A 81 6.24 8.85 -9.68
C MET A 81 6.08 9.63 -11.00
N ILE A 82 5.10 10.52 -11.08
CA ILE A 82 4.89 11.41 -12.23
C ILE A 82 6.10 12.35 -12.41
N LYS A 83 6.57 12.99 -11.34
CA LYS A 83 7.77 13.85 -11.35
C LYS A 83 9.00 13.10 -11.83
N HIS A 84 9.19 11.87 -11.35
CA HIS A 84 10.29 11.03 -11.80
C HIS A 84 10.15 10.69 -13.29
N CYS A 85 8.96 10.28 -13.73
CA CYS A 85 8.66 9.96 -15.13
C CYS A 85 8.97 11.12 -16.08
N VAL A 86 8.45 12.32 -15.79
CA VAL A 86 8.69 13.53 -16.61
C VAL A 86 10.18 13.84 -16.72
N ARG A 87 10.95 13.62 -15.64
CA ARG A 87 12.39 13.86 -15.60
C ARG A 87 13.19 12.83 -16.42
N VAL A 88 12.87 11.55 -16.27
CA VAL A 88 13.67 10.45 -16.86
C VAL A 88 13.19 10.03 -18.25
N GLN A 89 11.99 10.44 -18.65
CA GLN A 89 11.45 10.21 -19.98
C GLN A 89 10.69 11.43 -20.51
N PRO A 90 11.40 12.48 -20.95
CA PRO A 90 10.78 13.70 -21.45
C PRO A 90 9.97 13.50 -22.74
N ASN A 91 10.15 12.36 -23.42
CA ASN A 91 9.43 12.02 -24.66
C ASN A 91 7.99 11.51 -24.42
N PHE A 92 7.65 11.12 -23.18
CA PHE A 92 6.27 10.76 -22.83
C PHE A 92 5.56 11.97 -22.25
N VAL A 93 4.33 12.22 -22.70
CA VAL A 93 3.40 13.08 -21.95
C VAL A 93 2.68 12.23 -20.92
N VAL A 94 2.58 12.76 -19.70
CA VAL A 94 1.80 12.13 -18.64
C VAL A 94 0.39 12.68 -18.66
N LEU A 95 -0.59 11.77 -18.64
CA LEU A 95 -1.98 12.05 -18.36
C LEU A 95 -2.29 11.57 -16.95
N MET A 96 -2.70 12.48 -16.07
CA MET A 96 -3.26 12.13 -14.78
C MET A 96 -4.79 12.25 -14.81
N THR A 97 -5.46 11.38 -14.08
CA THR A 97 -6.91 11.50 -13.85
C THR A 97 -7.29 11.31 -12.39
N SER A 98 -8.32 12.03 -11.96
CA SER A 98 -9.01 11.82 -10.68
C SER A 98 -10.52 11.88 -10.83
N THR A 99 -11.26 11.45 -9.82
CA THR A 99 -12.74 11.40 -9.90
C THR A 99 -13.44 12.56 -9.21
N THR A 100 -12.84 13.11 -8.14
CA THR A 100 -13.48 14.14 -7.32
C THR A 100 -12.97 15.53 -7.66
N THR A 101 -13.89 16.50 -7.70
CA THR A 101 -13.55 17.91 -7.88
C THR A 101 -12.59 18.40 -6.78
N SER A 102 -12.78 17.97 -5.54
CA SER A 102 -11.90 18.36 -4.43
C SER A 102 -10.47 17.86 -4.58
N ALA A 103 -10.27 16.64 -5.10
CA ALA A 103 -8.94 16.16 -5.41
C ALA A 103 -8.35 16.93 -6.59
N PHE A 104 -9.16 17.20 -7.62
CA PHE A 104 -8.76 17.96 -8.79
C PHE A 104 -8.19 19.34 -8.44
N GLU A 105 -8.89 20.11 -7.60
CA GLU A 105 -8.45 21.46 -7.24
C GLU A 105 -7.13 21.49 -6.46
N VAL A 106 -6.81 20.45 -5.69
CA VAL A 106 -5.58 20.39 -4.89
C VAL A 106 -4.40 19.82 -5.68
N ILE A 107 -4.65 18.82 -6.52
CA ILE A 107 -3.59 18.11 -7.25
C ILE A 107 -3.07 18.95 -8.41
N LYS A 108 -3.93 19.73 -9.07
CA LYS A 108 -3.56 20.50 -10.27
C LYS A 108 -2.35 21.41 -10.02
N ASP A 109 -2.23 21.99 -8.82
CA ASP A 109 -1.18 22.94 -8.45
C ASP A 109 0.12 22.25 -8.00
N GLN A 110 0.11 20.91 -7.86
CA GLN A 110 1.28 20.12 -7.44
C GLN A 110 1.91 19.31 -8.59
N LEU A 111 1.24 19.28 -9.75
CA LEU A 111 1.74 18.56 -10.92
C LEU A 111 2.83 19.37 -11.65
N PRO A 112 3.85 18.69 -12.20
CA PRO A 112 4.82 19.34 -13.08
C PRO A 112 4.19 19.94 -14.33
N ASP A 113 4.87 20.93 -14.89
CA ASP A 113 4.51 21.48 -16.20
C ASP A 113 4.50 20.39 -17.28
N GLY A 114 3.55 20.50 -18.21
CA GLY A 114 3.37 19.55 -19.31
C GLY A 114 2.55 18.29 -18.96
N VAL A 115 2.19 18.08 -17.68
CA VAL A 115 1.25 17.01 -17.30
C VAL A 115 -0.18 17.43 -17.64
N ILE A 116 -0.89 16.58 -18.38
CA ILE A 116 -2.31 16.77 -18.65
C ILE A 116 -3.11 16.25 -17.46
N TYR A 117 -4.03 17.05 -16.94
CA TYR A 117 -4.89 16.65 -15.83
C TYR A 117 -6.37 16.84 -16.15
N GLN A 118 -7.16 15.77 -15.99
CA GLN A 118 -8.61 15.77 -16.25
C GLN A 118 -9.38 14.82 -15.34
N LEU A 119 -10.70 14.89 -15.37
CA LEU A 119 -11.55 13.95 -14.66
C LEU A 119 -11.57 12.58 -15.35
N ALA A 120 -11.54 11.53 -14.56
CA ALA A 120 -11.59 10.15 -15.04
C ALA A 120 -12.94 9.84 -15.70
N PRO A 121 -12.96 8.98 -16.74
CA PRO A 121 -14.20 8.51 -17.33
C PRO A 121 -14.95 7.62 -16.33
N LEU A 122 -16.27 7.62 -16.42
CA LEU A 122 -17.11 6.63 -15.75
C LEU A 122 -16.83 5.25 -16.35
N ASP A 123 -16.81 4.21 -15.52
CA ASP A 123 -16.57 2.83 -15.96
C ASP A 123 -17.80 2.22 -16.64
N SER A 124 -18.12 2.78 -17.79
CA SER A 124 -19.10 2.32 -18.74
C SER A 124 -18.38 2.02 -20.06
N PRO A 125 -18.86 1.05 -20.85
CA PRO A 125 -18.21 0.70 -22.11
C PRO A 125 -18.10 1.89 -23.06
N THR A 126 -19.11 2.77 -23.08
CA THR A 126 -19.12 3.94 -23.97
C THR A 126 -18.11 5.00 -23.55
N ALA A 127 -18.03 5.34 -22.25
CA ALA A 127 -17.12 6.38 -21.78
C ALA A 127 -15.67 5.90 -21.80
N VAL A 128 -15.40 4.69 -21.31
CA VAL A 128 -14.06 4.07 -21.34
C VAL A 128 -13.60 3.87 -22.79
N GLY A 129 -14.48 3.39 -23.67
CA GLY A 129 -14.16 3.19 -25.08
C GLY A 129 -13.74 4.49 -25.79
N LYS A 130 -14.51 5.58 -25.57
CA LYS A 130 -14.17 6.92 -26.08
C LYS A 130 -12.87 7.45 -25.48
N PHE A 131 -12.69 7.30 -24.17
CA PHE A 131 -11.51 7.77 -23.48
C PHE A 131 -10.25 7.09 -23.99
N LEU A 132 -10.21 5.75 -23.97
CA LEU A 132 -9.07 4.98 -24.47
C LEU A 132 -8.87 5.17 -25.97
N GLY A 133 -9.93 5.40 -26.75
CA GLY A 133 -9.83 5.64 -28.19
C GLY A 133 -9.22 7.00 -28.51
N TYR A 134 -9.56 8.03 -27.73
CA TYR A 134 -9.02 9.38 -27.91
C TYR A 134 -7.59 9.50 -27.36
N TRP A 135 -7.36 8.98 -26.15
CA TRP A 135 -6.09 9.13 -25.43
C TRP A 135 -5.06 8.07 -25.73
N ASP A 136 -5.45 6.92 -26.30
CA ASP A 136 -4.59 5.81 -26.75
C ASP A 136 -3.26 5.74 -25.99
N PRO A 137 -3.31 5.49 -24.65
CA PRO A 137 -2.12 5.52 -23.82
C PRO A 137 -1.25 4.28 -24.11
N VAL A 138 0.07 4.43 -24.01
CA VAL A 138 1.01 3.30 -24.16
C VAL A 138 1.00 2.38 -22.94
N ALA A 139 0.53 2.88 -21.79
CA ALA A 139 0.40 2.14 -20.54
C ALA A 139 -0.57 2.83 -19.58
N VAL A 140 -1.19 2.04 -18.70
CA VAL A 140 -2.07 2.52 -17.62
C VAL A 140 -1.52 2.13 -16.26
N PHE A 141 -1.40 3.11 -15.36
CA PHE A 141 -1.01 2.95 -13.97
C PHE A 141 -2.19 3.26 -13.06
N LEU A 142 -2.74 2.22 -12.44
CA LEU A 142 -3.83 2.30 -11.48
C LEU A 142 -3.23 2.40 -10.08
N MET A 143 -3.69 3.34 -9.26
CA MET A 143 -3.23 3.49 -7.89
C MET A 143 -4.05 2.64 -6.91
N GLU A 144 -3.40 2.02 -5.94
CA GLU A 144 -4.00 1.35 -4.79
C GLU A 144 -5.02 0.23 -5.11
N SER A 145 -6.32 0.53 -5.07
CA SER A 145 -7.41 -0.48 -5.14
C SER A 145 -8.32 -0.30 -6.35
N GLU A 146 -7.88 0.47 -7.35
CA GLU A 146 -8.71 0.90 -8.47
C GLU A 146 -8.90 -0.20 -9.53
N LEU A 147 -9.71 -1.20 -9.17
CA LEU A 147 -10.06 -2.35 -10.00
C LEU A 147 -11.39 -2.12 -10.73
N TRP A 148 -11.31 -1.50 -11.91
CA TRP A 148 -12.46 -1.12 -12.75
C TRP A 148 -12.63 -2.09 -13.93
N PRO A 149 -13.74 -2.87 -13.99
CA PRO A 149 -13.89 -3.92 -15.00
C PRO A 149 -13.84 -3.45 -16.46
N ASN A 150 -14.59 -2.40 -16.83
CA ASN A 150 -14.60 -1.94 -18.22
C ASN A 150 -13.24 -1.35 -18.60
N LEU A 151 -12.61 -0.57 -17.72
CA LEU A 151 -11.27 -0.01 -17.91
C LEU A 151 -10.22 -1.10 -18.15
N ILE A 152 -10.07 -2.04 -17.22
CA ILE A 152 -9.00 -3.04 -17.26
C ILE A 152 -9.16 -3.95 -18.48
N ILE A 153 -10.39 -4.43 -18.73
CA ILE A 153 -10.63 -5.36 -19.84
C ILE A 153 -10.55 -4.63 -21.19
N SER A 154 -11.08 -3.41 -21.32
CA SER A 154 -10.98 -2.63 -22.57
C SER A 154 -9.54 -2.21 -22.88
N ALA A 155 -8.74 -1.89 -21.87
CA ALA A 155 -7.31 -1.60 -22.05
C ALA A 155 -6.58 -2.84 -22.59
N ALA A 156 -6.82 -4.00 -21.99
CA ALA A 156 -6.22 -5.25 -22.43
C ALA A 156 -6.68 -5.70 -23.83
N GLU A 157 -7.95 -5.48 -24.18
CA GLU A 157 -8.49 -5.73 -25.54
C GLU A 157 -7.80 -4.86 -26.61
N LYS A 158 -7.31 -3.68 -26.23
CA LYS A 158 -6.51 -2.78 -27.08
C LYS A 158 -5.01 -3.05 -27.03
N GLY A 159 -4.57 -4.06 -26.28
CA GLY A 159 -3.14 -4.34 -26.09
C GLY A 159 -2.40 -3.33 -25.20
N ILE A 160 -3.12 -2.51 -24.44
CA ILE A 160 -2.53 -1.52 -23.54
C ILE A 160 -2.19 -2.22 -22.21
N PRO A 161 -0.91 -2.28 -21.80
CA PRO A 161 -0.53 -2.91 -20.54
C PRO A 161 -0.99 -2.08 -19.34
N VAL A 162 -1.46 -2.78 -18.30
CA VAL A 162 -1.99 -2.18 -17.07
C VAL A 162 -1.15 -2.61 -15.88
N ALA A 163 -0.78 -1.67 -15.02
CA ALA A 163 -0.10 -1.92 -13.76
C ALA A 163 -0.88 -1.35 -12.58
N LEU A 164 -0.94 -2.10 -11.48
CA LEU A 164 -1.52 -1.68 -10.21
C LEU A 164 -0.38 -1.33 -9.24
N LEU A 165 -0.19 -0.03 -9.01
CA LEU A 165 0.87 0.51 -8.15
C LEU A 165 0.34 0.75 -6.73
N ASN A 166 1.21 0.66 -5.72
CA ASN A 166 0.80 0.78 -4.31
C ASN A 166 -0.38 -0.14 -3.96
N ALA A 167 -0.41 -1.32 -4.57
CA ALA A 167 -1.56 -2.19 -4.62
C ALA A 167 -1.99 -2.59 -3.21
N ARG A 168 -3.27 -2.33 -2.91
CA ARG A 168 -3.86 -2.69 -1.62
C ARG A 168 -5.33 -3.02 -1.76
N MET A 169 -5.82 -3.77 -0.80
CA MET A 169 -7.19 -4.19 -0.70
C MET A 169 -7.58 -4.27 0.77
N SER A 170 -8.69 -3.61 1.12
CA SER A 170 -9.25 -3.74 2.46
C SER A 170 -9.76 -5.17 2.71
N CYS A 171 -9.82 -5.61 3.97
CA CYS A 171 -10.40 -6.91 4.31
C CYS A 171 -11.86 -7.03 3.84
N LYS A 172 -12.63 -5.93 3.86
CA LYS A 172 -14.01 -5.88 3.36
C LYS A 172 -14.06 -6.12 1.84
N SER A 173 -13.19 -5.44 1.09
CA SER A 173 -13.08 -5.60 -0.36
C SER A 173 -12.61 -6.99 -0.74
N PHE A 174 -11.59 -7.53 -0.04
CA PHE A 174 -11.11 -8.89 -0.23
C PHE A 174 -12.23 -9.91 -0.01
N LYS A 175 -12.94 -9.84 1.13
CA LYS A 175 -14.09 -10.72 1.41
C LYS A 175 -15.18 -10.63 0.34
N ARG A 176 -15.44 -9.42 -0.20
CA ARG A 176 -16.42 -9.22 -1.28
C ARG A 176 -15.97 -9.86 -2.59
N TRP A 177 -14.71 -9.66 -2.97
CA TRP A 177 -14.11 -10.22 -4.18
C TRP A 177 -13.95 -11.74 -4.11
N SER A 178 -13.70 -12.30 -2.92
CA SER A 178 -13.61 -13.75 -2.70
C SER A 178 -14.96 -14.48 -2.76
N ARG A 179 -16.09 -13.76 -2.89
CA ARG A 179 -17.41 -14.40 -3.03
C ARG A 179 -17.52 -15.12 -4.37
N THR A 180 -18.26 -16.21 -4.39
CA THR A 180 -18.44 -17.09 -5.57
C THR A 180 -18.88 -16.38 -6.85
N LEU A 181 -19.69 -15.32 -6.73
CA LEU A 181 -20.17 -14.52 -7.87
C LEU A 181 -19.14 -13.47 -8.35
N ALA A 182 -18.28 -12.97 -7.45
CA ALA A 182 -17.34 -11.89 -7.75
C ALA A 182 -15.95 -12.42 -8.12
N LEU A 183 -15.55 -13.58 -7.56
CA LEU A 183 -14.25 -14.20 -7.75
C LEU A 183 -13.92 -14.46 -9.23
N PRO A 184 -14.85 -14.94 -10.09
CA PRO A 184 -14.57 -15.11 -11.50
C PRO A 184 -14.22 -13.80 -12.22
N LEU A 185 -14.92 -12.71 -11.88
CA LEU A 185 -14.69 -11.41 -12.49
C LEU A 185 -13.31 -10.84 -12.11
N ILE A 186 -12.99 -10.83 -10.81
CA ILE A 186 -11.68 -10.30 -10.38
C ILE A 186 -10.52 -11.17 -10.85
N SER A 187 -10.70 -12.51 -10.87
CA SER A 187 -9.71 -13.42 -11.43
C SER A 187 -9.46 -13.13 -12.92
N LEU A 188 -10.52 -12.84 -13.69
CA LEU A 188 -10.38 -12.40 -15.08
C LEU A 188 -9.66 -11.05 -15.17
N MET A 189 -10.04 -10.05 -14.37
CA MET A 189 -9.40 -8.73 -14.39
C MET A 189 -7.90 -8.81 -14.05
N LEU A 190 -7.55 -9.53 -12.98
CA LEU A 190 -6.16 -9.71 -12.55
C LEU A 190 -5.33 -10.47 -13.59
N SER A 191 -5.95 -11.35 -14.40
CA SER A 191 -5.26 -12.01 -15.53
C SER A 191 -4.87 -11.05 -16.67
N LYS A 192 -5.39 -9.82 -16.66
CA LYS A 192 -5.13 -8.76 -17.64
C LYS A 192 -4.16 -7.69 -17.14
N ILE A 193 -3.65 -7.82 -15.93
CA ILE A 193 -2.69 -6.90 -15.33
C ILE A 193 -1.27 -7.42 -15.59
N SER A 194 -0.37 -6.54 -16.04
CA SER A 194 1.04 -6.86 -16.31
C SER A 194 1.93 -6.77 -15.06
N LEU A 195 1.56 -5.92 -14.09
CA LEU A 195 2.32 -5.71 -12.85
C LEU A 195 1.39 -5.35 -11.70
N ILE A 196 1.60 -5.97 -10.54
CA ILE A 196 0.98 -5.61 -9.25
C ILE A 196 2.13 -5.31 -8.28
N ALA A 197 2.19 -4.08 -7.77
CA ALA A 197 3.17 -3.66 -6.77
C ALA A 197 2.52 -3.48 -5.39
N PRO A 198 2.39 -4.55 -4.58
CA PRO A 198 1.66 -4.50 -3.31
C PRO A 198 2.42 -3.78 -2.21
N LEU A 199 1.68 -3.15 -1.29
CA LEU A 199 2.24 -2.47 -0.12
C LEU A 199 2.80 -3.41 0.96
N SER A 200 2.35 -4.66 1.00
CA SER A 200 2.80 -5.62 2.01
C SER A 200 2.59 -7.07 1.59
N THR A 201 3.23 -8.00 2.29
CA THR A 201 3.07 -9.43 2.09
C THR A 201 1.61 -9.87 2.23
N LEU A 202 0.86 -9.29 3.17
CA LEU A 202 -0.56 -9.56 3.33
C LEU A 202 -1.35 -9.17 2.07
N GLN A 203 -1.04 -8.01 1.47
CA GLN A 203 -1.68 -7.57 0.24
C GLN A 203 -1.32 -8.49 -0.93
N ALA A 204 -0.05 -8.88 -1.06
CA ALA A 204 0.38 -9.87 -2.06
C ALA A 204 -0.41 -11.18 -1.93
N VAL A 205 -0.56 -11.70 -0.71
CA VAL A 205 -1.35 -12.92 -0.43
C VAL A 205 -2.80 -12.73 -0.81
N HIS A 206 -3.44 -11.58 -0.51
CA HIS A 206 -4.80 -11.31 -0.94
C HIS A 206 -4.94 -11.36 -2.47
N PHE A 207 -4.03 -10.74 -3.22
CA PHE A 207 -4.07 -10.79 -4.69
C PHE A 207 -3.87 -12.22 -5.21
N GLN A 208 -2.97 -13.01 -4.63
CA GLN A 208 -2.78 -14.41 -4.99
C GLN A 208 -4.02 -15.27 -4.70
N LEU A 209 -4.68 -15.05 -3.56
CA LEU A 209 -5.95 -15.72 -3.21
C LEU A 209 -7.10 -15.33 -4.16
N LEU A 210 -7.01 -14.16 -4.79
CA LEU A 210 -7.90 -13.74 -5.88
C LEU A 210 -7.42 -14.19 -7.28
N HIS A 211 -6.44 -15.10 -7.32
CA HIS A 211 -5.85 -15.71 -8.51
C HIS A 211 -4.98 -14.79 -9.38
N ALA A 212 -4.41 -13.72 -8.82
CA ALA A 212 -3.30 -13.04 -9.50
C ALA A 212 -2.10 -14.01 -9.63
N SER A 213 -1.44 -13.97 -10.78
CA SER A 213 -0.21 -14.75 -11.00
C SER A 213 0.91 -14.25 -10.08
N PRO A 214 1.65 -15.13 -9.37
CA PRO A 214 2.80 -14.70 -8.58
C PRO A 214 3.87 -13.97 -9.40
N HIS A 215 3.99 -14.27 -10.70
CA HIS A 215 5.00 -13.70 -11.58
C HIS A 215 4.82 -12.21 -11.88
N ILE A 216 3.62 -11.66 -11.66
CA ILE A 216 3.33 -10.24 -11.87
C ILE A 216 3.34 -9.46 -10.56
N ILE A 217 3.59 -10.11 -9.41
CA ILE A 217 3.56 -9.47 -8.08
C ILE A 217 4.98 -9.15 -7.63
N HIS A 218 5.32 -7.86 -7.50
CA HIS A 218 6.68 -7.40 -7.18
C HIS A 218 6.67 -6.27 -6.15
N PHE A 219 7.48 -6.37 -5.09
CA PHE A 219 7.55 -5.35 -4.05
C PHE A 219 8.42 -4.17 -4.46
N ALA A 220 7.98 -2.95 -4.15
CA ALA A 220 8.68 -1.72 -4.52
C ALA A 220 8.75 -0.67 -3.40
N GLY A 221 8.03 -0.88 -2.29
CA GLY A 221 7.83 0.11 -1.24
C GLY A 221 6.52 0.87 -1.39
N ASP A 222 6.27 1.83 -0.48
CA ASP A 222 5.08 2.68 -0.49
C ASP A 222 5.42 4.05 -1.09
N LEU A 223 4.82 4.38 -2.24
CA LEU A 223 4.98 5.69 -2.89
C LEU A 223 4.55 6.88 -2.01
N LYS A 224 3.81 6.66 -0.91
CA LYS A 224 3.49 7.70 0.09
C LYS A 224 4.70 8.20 0.87
N TYR A 225 5.83 7.50 0.78
CA TYR A 225 7.11 8.02 1.24
C TYR A 225 7.75 9.03 0.27
N GLY A 226 7.24 9.15 -0.95
CA GLY A 226 7.79 10.00 -2.00
C GLY A 226 7.47 11.49 -1.83
N ASP A 227 8.46 12.32 -2.13
CA ASP A 227 8.43 13.80 -2.24
C ASP A 227 7.72 14.55 -1.08
N LEU A 228 8.43 14.63 0.04
CA LEU A 228 8.06 15.45 1.20
C LEU A 228 8.80 16.80 1.24
N ASN A 229 9.28 17.27 0.09
CA ASN A 229 9.96 18.57 0.01
C ASN A 229 8.96 19.70 0.30
N VAL A 230 9.47 20.73 0.96
CA VAL A 230 8.69 21.89 1.43
C VAL A 230 8.89 23.04 0.45
N LEU A 231 7.81 23.73 0.10
CA LEU A 231 7.84 24.87 -0.81
C LEU A 231 8.48 26.09 -0.11
N GLU A 232 9.03 27.03 -0.87
CA GLU A 232 9.68 28.22 -0.28
C GLU A 232 8.72 29.09 0.54
N GLU A 233 7.43 29.14 0.15
CA GLU A 233 6.38 29.87 0.88
C GLU A 233 6.17 29.33 2.30
N ASP A 234 6.31 28.02 2.48
CA ASP A 234 6.19 27.39 3.79
C ASP A 234 7.32 27.83 4.74
N ILE A 235 8.50 28.19 4.23
CA ILE A 235 9.66 28.56 5.07
C ILE A 235 9.40 29.86 5.83
N ARG A 236 8.77 30.86 5.20
CA ARG A 236 8.42 32.12 5.87
C ARG A 236 7.39 31.89 6.96
N LYS A 237 6.33 31.16 6.62
CA LYS A 237 5.26 30.78 7.56
C LYS A 237 5.77 29.99 8.75
N ILE A 238 6.71 29.06 8.52
CA ILE A 238 7.41 28.31 9.58
C ILE A 238 8.10 29.26 10.55
N LYS A 239 8.83 30.26 10.05
CA LYS A 239 9.54 31.24 10.91
C LYS A 239 8.57 32.07 11.74
N ASP A 240 7.48 32.55 11.14
CA ASP A 240 6.47 33.35 11.85
C ASP A 240 5.79 32.53 12.96
N LEU A 241 5.43 31.28 12.67
CA LEU A 241 4.86 30.38 13.67
C LEU A 241 5.88 30.05 14.78
N GLN A 242 7.15 29.84 14.46
CA GLN A 242 8.21 29.64 15.46
C GLN A 242 8.35 30.84 16.40
N LEU A 243 8.27 32.07 15.87
CA LEU A 243 8.29 33.30 16.67
C LEU A 243 7.07 33.38 17.61
N GLN A 244 5.88 33.04 17.12
CA GLN A 244 4.66 33.00 17.95
C GLN A 244 4.73 31.94 19.08
N LEU A 245 5.43 30.83 18.84
CA LEU A 245 5.63 29.80 19.85
C LEU A 245 6.64 30.23 20.92
N ALA A 246 7.52 31.19 20.65
CA ALA A 246 8.45 31.82 21.61
C ALA A 246 9.24 30.79 22.45
N SER A 247 9.71 29.72 21.82
CA SER A 247 10.47 28.62 22.46
C SER A 247 9.71 27.81 23.53
N ARG A 248 8.39 27.98 23.66
CA ARG A 248 7.57 27.17 24.54
C ARG A 248 7.62 25.68 24.15
N PRO A 249 7.51 24.74 25.11
CA PRO A 249 7.33 23.32 24.79
C PRO A 249 6.07 23.12 23.94
N VAL A 250 6.17 22.37 22.85
CA VAL A 250 5.07 22.17 21.90
C VAL A 250 4.94 20.70 21.56
N TRP A 251 3.70 20.20 21.52
CA TRP A 251 3.37 18.93 20.88
C TRP A 251 2.15 19.10 19.99
N MET A 252 2.00 18.20 19.02
CA MET A 252 0.94 18.27 18.02
C MET A 252 0.06 17.04 18.08
N ALA A 253 -1.24 17.25 18.01
CA ALA A 253 -2.25 16.24 17.78
C ALA A 253 -2.75 16.39 16.34
N ALA A 254 -2.35 15.47 15.46
CA ALA A 254 -2.45 15.62 14.01
C ALA A 254 -3.50 14.68 13.40
N SER A 255 -4.37 15.21 12.53
CA SER A 255 -5.45 14.47 11.86
C SER A 255 -6.43 13.79 12.84
N ILE A 256 -6.76 14.48 13.93
CA ILE A 256 -7.68 14.03 14.99
C ILE A 256 -9.11 13.93 14.44
N HIS A 257 -9.76 12.79 14.64
CA HIS A 257 -11.18 12.60 14.33
C HIS A 257 -12.07 12.98 15.50
N GLU A 258 -13.35 13.22 15.22
CA GLU A 258 -14.38 13.46 16.22
C GLU A 258 -14.39 12.34 17.29
N GLY A 259 -14.41 12.74 18.56
CA GLY A 259 -14.26 11.89 19.74
C GLY A 259 -12.81 11.65 20.19
N GLU A 260 -11.80 11.80 19.32
CA GLU A 260 -10.39 11.69 19.74
C GLU A 260 -9.90 12.98 20.43
N GLU A 261 -10.50 14.14 20.14
CA GLU A 261 -10.16 15.42 20.76
C GLU A 261 -10.33 15.40 22.28
N GLU A 262 -11.31 14.66 22.81
CA GLU A 262 -11.51 14.51 24.26
C GLU A 262 -10.29 13.87 24.93
N VAL A 263 -9.69 12.88 24.26
CA VAL A 263 -8.45 12.23 24.72
C VAL A 263 -7.31 13.24 24.71
N MET A 264 -7.16 14.00 23.62
CA MET A 264 -6.06 14.96 23.46
C MET A 264 -6.16 16.11 24.46
N LEU A 265 -7.36 16.66 24.66
CA LEU A 265 -7.62 17.75 25.61
C LEU A 265 -7.40 17.29 27.06
N TRP A 266 -7.86 16.08 27.41
CA TRP A 266 -7.62 15.52 28.74
C TRP A 266 -6.13 15.37 29.01
N VAL A 267 -5.37 14.78 28.07
CA VAL A 267 -3.92 14.60 28.21
C VAL A 267 -3.21 15.96 28.30
N HIS A 268 -3.59 16.92 27.46
CA HIS A 268 -3.01 18.27 27.52
C HIS A 268 -3.22 18.93 28.87
N LYS A 269 -4.44 18.85 29.42
CA LYS A 269 -4.79 19.41 30.74
C LYS A 269 -3.97 18.79 31.87
N GLU A 270 -3.70 17.48 31.82
CA GLU A 270 -2.85 16.81 32.79
C GLU A 270 -1.37 17.22 32.65
N LEU A 271 -0.87 17.39 31.42
CA LEU A 271 0.49 17.86 31.17
C LEU A 271 0.72 19.30 31.63
N MET A 272 -0.29 20.17 31.49
CA MET A 272 -0.25 21.57 31.91
C MET A 272 -0.04 21.74 33.43
N LYS A 273 -0.33 20.71 34.24
CA LYS A 273 -0.02 20.72 35.68
C LYS A 273 1.48 20.70 35.97
N MET A 274 2.29 20.23 35.02
CA MET A 274 3.76 20.15 35.12
C MET A 274 4.46 21.18 34.23
N HIS A 275 3.85 21.51 33.09
CA HIS A 275 4.39 22.45 32.10
C HIS A 275 3.38 23.56 31.82
N THR A 276 3.42 24.65 32.60
CA THR A 276 2.41 25.72 32.57
C THR A 276 2.40 26.54 31.28
N ASP A 277 3.46 26.45 30.48
CA ASP A 277 3.65 27.15 29.21
C ASP A 277 3.54 26.21 27.99
N LEU A 278 3.15 24.94 28.19
CA LEU A 278 3.01 23.94 27.13
C LEU A 278 1.95 24.35 26.10
N VAL A 279 2.29 24.22 24.82
CA VAL A 279 1.38 24.45 23.70
C VAL A 279 0.96 23.13 23.08
N MET A 280 -0.34 22.93 22.84
CA MET A 280 -0.83 21.89 21.94
C MET A 280 -1.23 22.50 20.60
N ILE A 281 -0.72 21.96 19.49
CA ILE A 281 -1.24 22.25 18.16
C ILE A 281 -2.22 21.13 17.79
N LEU A 282 -3.51 21.45 17.73
CA LEU A 282 -4.58 20.52 17.42
C LEU A 282 -5.02 20.68 15.97
N VAL A 283 -4.85 19.64 15.16
CA VAL A 283 -5.26 19.61 13.76
C VAL A 283 -6.27 18.50 13.55
N THR A 284 -7.51 18.87 13.24
CA THR A 284 -8.60 17.91 13.03
C THR A 284 -8.63 17.39 11.59
N ARG A 285 -9.20 16.19 11.41
CA ARG A 285 -9.36 15.57 10.09
C ARG A 285 -10.37 16.30 9.20
N HIS A 286 -11.37 16.93 9.82
CA HIS A 286 -12.45 17.62 9.14
C HIS A 286 -12.43 19.13 9.46
N PRO A 287 -12.15 20.01 8.47
CA PRO A 287 -11.97 21.44 8.73
C PRO A 287 -13.14 22.13 9.44
N ARG A 288 -14.38 21.74 9.11
CA ARG A 288 -15.59 22.30 9.76
C ARG A 288 -15.63 22.00 11.26
N HIS A 289 -15.24 20.79 11.65
CA HIS A 289 -15.17 20.40 13.06
C HIS A 289 -14.03 21.14 13.78
N GLY A 290 -12.89 21.36 13.11
CA GLY A 290 -11.80 22.19 13.63
C GLY A 290 -12.25 23.63 13.95
N GLN A 291 -13.05 24.25 13.09
CA GLN A 291 -13.58 25.60 13.33
C GLN A 291 -14.49 25.67 14.57
N GLN A 292 -15.35 24.67 14.76
CA GLN A 292 -16.21 24.57 15.94
C GLN A 292 -15.38 24.42 17.21
N LEU A 293 -14.36 23.55 17.16
CA LEU A 293 -13.49 23.30 18.30
C LEU A 293 -12.63 24.53 18.66
N ALA A 294 -12.18 25.29 17.66
CA ALA A 294 -11.45 26.54 17.89
C ALA A 294 -12.27 27.55 18.68
N LEU A 295 -13.57 27.68 18.38
CA LEU A 295 -14.48 28.56 19.12
C LEU A 295 -14.65 28.08 20.57
N LEU A 296 -14.88 26.79 20.77
CA LEU A 296 -15.04 26.20 22.11
C LEU A 296 -13.78 26.38 22.98
N ILE A 297 -12.59 26.16 22.41
CA ILE A 297 -11.31 26.34 23.10
C ILE A 297 -11.10 27.82 23.46
N GLN A 298 -11.46 28.75 22.57
CA GLN A 298 -11.37 30.19 22.83
C GLN A 298 -12.30 30.62 23.97
N GLU A 299 -13.56 30.16 23.96
CA GLU A 299 -14.56 30.44 25.00
C GLU A 299 -14.15 29.89 26.36
N ALA A 300 -13.57 28.68 26.38
CA ALA A 300 -13.10 28.04 27.60
C ALA A 300 -11.85 28.71 28.22
N ARG A 301 -11.25 29.70 27.53
CA ARG A 301 -9.94 30.31 27.90
C ARG A 301 -8.88 29.25 28.23
N GLU A 302 -8.96 28.08 27.61
CA GLU A 302 -7.94 27.06 27.76
C GLU A 302 -6.65 27.61 27.17
N LYS A 303 -5.68 27.88 28.04
CA LYS A 303 -4.69 28.94 27.78
C LYS A 303 -3.82 28.70 26.56
N ILE A 304 -3.66 27.48 26.02
CA ILE A 304 -2.60 27.23 25.04
C ILE A 304 -2.89 26.05 24.07
N SER A 305 -4.01 26.11 23.33
CA SER A 305 -4.25 25.23 22.18
C SER A 305 -4.38 26.04 20.88
N LEU A 306 -3.52 25.77 19.89
CA LEU A 306 -3.64 26.33 18.54
C LEU A 306 -4.39 25.34 17.65
N VAL A 307 -5.49 25.76 17.03
CA VAL A 307 -6.19 24.92 16.06
C VAL A 307 -5.65 25.17 14.66
N GLY A 308 -4.93 24.19 14.11
CA GLY A 308 -4.33 24.26 12.78
C GLY A 308 -5.20 23.63 11.69
N GLN A 309 -4.90 23.93 10.43
CA GLN A 309 -5.59 23.33 9.28
C GLN A 309 -4.83 22.14 8.71
N ILE A 310 -5.55 21.17 8.15
CA ILE A 310 -4.94 19.99 7.50
C ILE A 310 -4.03 20.35 6.31
N SER A 311 -4.34 21.44 5.62
CA SER A 311 -3.53 21.95 4.51
C SER A 311 -2.14 22.41 4.97
N GLU A 312 -1.98 22.74 6.24
CA GLU A 312 -0.75 23.26 6.84
C GLU A 312 0.05 22.16 7.57
N LEU A 313 -0.43 20.92 7.57
CA LEU A 313 0.06 19.84 8.41
C LEU A 313 1.58 19.62 8.28
N ARG A 314 2.10 19.65 7.05
CA ARG A 314 3.55 19.51 6.75
C ARG A 314 4.39 20.61 7.38
N THR A 315 3.89 21.84 7.33
CA THR A 315 4.53 23.02 7.93
C THR A 315 4.51 22.93 9.45
N LEU A 316 3.40 22.48 10.04
CA LEU A 316 3.24 22.32 11.48
C LEU A 316 4.14 21.21 12.06
N TYR A 317 4.37 20.11 11.34
CA TYR A 317 5.32 19.09 11.79
C TYR A 317 6.75 19.64 11.94
N ARG A 318 7.17 20.60 11.10
CA ARG A 318 8.54 21.15 11.15
C ARG A 318 8.81 22.06 12.33
N ILE A 319 7.76 22.58 12.97
CA ILE A 319 7.87 23.43 14.16
C ILE A 319 7.56 22.68 15.44
N THR A 320 7.20 21.40 15.35
CA THR A 320 6.72 20.60 16.47
C THR A 320 7.61 19.38 16.69
N PRO A 321 8.28 19.25 17.84
CA PRO A 321 9.17 18.12 18.10
C PRO A 321 8.44 16.80 18.36
N ILE A 322 7.19 16.82 18.82
CA ILE A 322 6.42 15.61 19.17
C ILE A 322 5.08 15.62 18.44
N ALA A 323 4.78 14.56 17.68
CA ALA A 323 3.55 14.45 16.90
C ALA A 323 2.78 13.18 17.27
N VAL A 324 1.56 13.36 17.76
CA VAL A 324 0.56 12.31 18.00
C VAL A 324 -0.34 12.23 16.77
N ILE A 325 -0.35 11.08 16.10
CA ILE A 325 -1.11 10.87 14.87
C ILE A 325 -2.47 10.26 15.22
N GLY A 326 -3.55 11.02 14.94
CA GLY A 326 -4.93 10.61 15.15
C GLY A 326 -5.42 9.57 14.15
N GLY A 327 -6.74 9.35 14.14
CA GLY A 327 -7.34 8.25 13.40
C GLY A 327 -7.02 6.91 14.02
N SER A 328 -6.53 6.86 15.27
CA SER A 328 -5.78 5.73 15.81
C SER A 328 -6.14 5.35 17.24
N PHE A 329 -6.92 6.17 17.95
CA PHE A 329 -7.32 5.95 19.34
C PHE A 329 -8.74 5.40 19.51
N LEU A 330 -9.55 5.37 18.45
CA LEU A 330 -10.91 4.79 18.47
C LEU A 330 -11.01 3.54 17.56
N PRO A 331 -11.74 2.47 17.98
CA PRO A 331 -11.77 1.18 17.26
C PRO A 331 -12.28 1.22 15.82
N CYS A 332 -13.09 2.23 15.48
CA CYS A 332 -13.67 2.39 14.14
C CYS A 332 -12.73 3.09 13.14
N LEU A 333 -11.58 3.59 13.60
CA LEU A 333 -10.62 4.34 12.80
C LEU A 333 -9.50 3.42 12.28
N ALA A 334 -8.71 3.90 11.31
CA ALA A 334 -7.80 3.07 10.52
C ALA A 334 -6.38 3.65 10.37
N GLY A 335 -6.01 4.56 11.26
CA GLY A 335 -4.76 5.31 11.28
C GLY A 335 -4.67 6.40 10.21
N HIS A 336 -3.61 7.20 10.30
CA HIS A 336 -3.16 8.12 9.27
C HIS A 336 -1.67 7.94 8.97
N ASN A 337 -1.17 8.67 7.98
CA ASN A 337 0.22 8.62 7.54
C ASN A 337 1.18 9.14 8.63
N VAL A 338 2.00 8.24 9.18
CA VAL A 338 3.04 8.57 10.17
C VAL A 338 4.34 9.10 9.52
N ALA A 339 4.53 8.87 8.22
CA ALA A 339 5.77 9.15 7.53
C ALA A 339 6.05 10.66 7.41
N GLU A 340 5.02 11.50 7.26
CA GLU A 340 5.20 12.95 7.14
C GLU A 340 5.82 13.55 8.41
N ALA A 341 5.32 13.15 9.59
CA ALA A 341 5.88 13.56 10.88
C ALA A 341 7.30 13.03 11.08
N ALA A 342 7.53 11.76 10.72
CA ALA A 342 8.85 11.14 10.84
C ALA A 342 9.91 11.82 9.95
N ALA A 343 9.53 12.18 8.71
CA ALA A 343 10.39 12.90 7.79
C ALA A 343 10.74 14.31 8.28
N ALA A 344 9.78 14.99 8.92
CA ALA A 344 9.99 16.28 9.57
C ALA A 344 10.90 16.18 10.81
N GLY A 345 11.16 14.97 11.32
CA GLY A 345 11.99 14.72 12.49
C GLY A 345 11.23 14.82 13.81
N CYS A 346 9.91 14.63 13.81
CA CYS A 346 9.13 14.53 15.04
C CYS A 346 9.40 13.20 15.75
N ALA A 347 9.31 13.18 17.07
CA ALA A 347 9.02 11.95 17.81
C ALA A 347 7.55 11.59 17.56
N VAL A 348 7.32 10.44 16.93
CA VAL A 348 5.99 10.06 16.43
C VAL A 348 5.30 9.12 17.42
N ILE A 349 4.07 9.45 17.81
CA ILE A 349 3.20 8.60 18.63
C ILE A 349 1.93 8.27 17.86
N THR A 350 1.41 7.05 17.99
CA THR A 350 0.11 6.63 17.43
C THR A 350 -0.64 5.75 18.41
N GLY A 351 -1.97 5.70 18.31
CA GLY A 351 -2.80 4.74 19.02
C GLY A 351 -2.75 3.33 18.39
N PRO A 352 -3.50 2.36 18.95
CA PRO A 352 -3.46 0.96 18.51
C PRO A 352 -4.10 0.73 17.12
N TYR A 353 -5.01 1.60 16.69
CA TYR A 353 -5.82 1.39 15.48
C TYR A 353 -5.16 1.98 14.23
N VAL A 354 -4.18 1.28 13.67
CA VAL A 354 -3.38 1.76 12.53
C VAL A 354 -3.81 1.23 11.16
N GLY A 355 -4.81 0.35 11.12
CA GLY A 355 -5.53 -0.13 9.93
C GLY A 355 -4.68 -0.20 8.65
N HIS A 356 -4.91 0.77 7.75
CA HIS A 356 -4.30 0.83 6.43
C HIS A 356 -2.80 1.13 6.43
N PHE A 357 -2.31 1.75 7.50
CA PHE A 357 -0.93 2.15 7.71
C PHE A 357 -0.13 1.14 8.54
N SER A 358 -0.71 -0.02 8.87
CA SER A 358 -0.04 -1.11 9.58
C SER A 358 1.29 -1.53 8.93
N HIS A 359 1.34 -1.61 7.60
CA HIS A 359 2.56 -1.95 6.87
C HIS A 359 3.65 -0.87 6.97
N MET A 360 3.24 0.41 6.95
CA MET A 360 4.13 1.56 7.12
C MET A 360 4.70 1.58 8.54
N LEU A 361 3.84 1.39 9.55
CA LEU A 361 4.27 1.26 10.94
C LEU A 361 5.27 0.10 11.10
N ALA A 362 4.95 -1.08 10.57
CA ALA A 362 5.82 -2.26 10.66
C ALA A 362 7.19 -2.00 10.01
N GLY A 363 7.22 -1.40 8.81
CA GLY A 363 8.48 -1.06 8.13
C GLY A 363 9.31 -0.03 8.90
N MET A 364 8.67 0.98 9.48
CA MET A 364 9.35 1.98 10.31
C MET A 364 9.94 1.37 11.59
N LEU A 365 9.14 0.58 12.32
CA LEU A 365 9.58 -0.11 13.54
C LEU A 365 10.71 -1.10 13.26
N GLN A 366 10.67 -1.78 12.11
CA GLN A 366 11.74 -2.68 11.68
C GLN A 366 13.04 -1.91 11.40
N ALA A 367 12.95 -0.72 10.81
CA ALA A 367 14.14 0.11 10.57
C ALA A 367 14.72 0.69 11.87
N ALA A 368 13.86 1.14 12.79
CA ALA A 368 14.26 1.52 14.15
C ALA A 368 13.09 1.33 15.13
N SER A 369 13.30 0.59 16.20
CA SER A 369 12.24 0.22 17.17
C SER A 369 11.62 1.42 17.90
N SER A 370 12.37 2.52 18.06
CA SER A 370 11.90 3.77 18.65
C SER A 370 11.44 4.82 17.61
N SER A 371 11.28 4.44 16.34
CA SER A 371 10.85 5.37 15.28
C SER A 371 9.41 5.84 15.44
N VAL A 372 8.53 4.98 15.94
CA VAL A 372 7.14 5.29 16.23
C VAL A 372 6.78 4.61 17.55
N GLN A 373 6.24 5.36 18.50
CA GLN A 373 5.75 4.80 19.75
C GLN A 373 4.24 4.54 19.64
N GLN A 374 3.83 3.28 19.76
CA GLN A 374 2.42 2.93 19.85
C GLN A 374 1.99 2.90 21.32
N VAL A 375 0.88 3.56 21.63
CA VAL A 375 0.28 3.62 22.98
C VAL A 375 -1.13 3.05 22.93
N ALA A 376 -1.55 2.34 23.98
CA ALA A 376 -2.84 1.66 24.02
C ALA A 376 -4.01 2.60 24.35
N ASP A 377 -3.78 3.57 25.24
CA ASP A 377 -4.83 4.44 25.77
C ASP A 377 -4.31 5.84 26.16
N LYS A 378 -5.21 6.66 26.73
CA LYS A 378 -4.91 8.03 27.17
C LYS A 378 -3.90 8.09 28.32
N ALA A 379 -3.82 7.07 29.18
CA ALA A 379 -2.87 7.04 30.29
C ALA A 379 -1.46 6.75 29.77
N GLU A 380 -1.31 5.77 28.88
CA GLU A 380 -0.03 5.51 28.20
C GLU A 380 0.41 6.69 27.33
N LEU A 381 -0.53 7.37 26.65
CA LEU A 381 -0.25 8.59 25.90
C LEU A 381 0.30 9.69 26.81
N LEU A 382 -0.32 9.90 27.97
CA LEU A 382 0.13 10.87 28.97
C LEU A 382 1.55 10.56 29.44
N GLU A 383 1.85 9.31 29.78
CA GLU A 383 3.19 8.91 30.24
C GLU A 383 4.25 9.03 29.13
N ALA A 384 3.90 8.68 27.89
CA ALA A 384 4.78 8.86 26.73
C ALA A 384 5.13 10.34 26.52
N LEU A 385 4.13 11.22 26.54
CA LEU A 385 4.34 12.65 26.38
C LEU A 385 5.12 13.26 27.55
N LYS A 386 4.81 12.88 28.80
CA LYS A 386 5.58 13.30 29.99
C LYS A 386 7.06 12.98 29.83
N LYS A 387 7.38 11.75 29.41
CA LYS A 387 8.76 11.30 29.21
C LYS A 387 9.47 12.12 28.14
N LEU A 388 8.83 12.32 26.98
CA LEU A 388 9.41 13.07 25.87
C LEU A 388 9.57 14.57 26.17
N LEU A 389 8.66 15.16 26.96
CA LEU A 389 8.73 16.56 27.36
C LEU A 389 9.79 16.81 28.46
N THR A 390 10.05 15.82 29.32
CA THR A 390 10.98 15.96 30.45
C THR A 390 12.42 15.55 30.08
N ASP A 391 12.59 14.52 29.26
CA ASP A 391 13.90 14.00 28.87
C ASP A 391 14.26 14.37 27.42
N LYS A 392 15.03 15.46 27.29
CA LYS A 392 15.52 15.95 25.99
C LYS A 392 16.33 14.90 25.22
N LYS A 393 17.13 14.06 25.90
CA LYS A 393 17.91 13.01 25.23
C LYS A 393 17.00 11.92 24.67
N CYS A 394 15.95 11.57 25.43
CA CYS A 394 14.94 10.63 24.98
C CYS A 394 14.18 11.17 23.76
N LEU A 395 13.79 12.45 23.78
CA LEU A 395 13.15 13.12 22.65
C LEU A 395 14.03 13.10 21.40
N GLU A 396 15.27 13.56 21.51
CA GLU A 396 16.24 13.58 20.41
C GLU A 396 16.52 12.17 19.84
N ALA A 397 16.49 11.14 20.69
CA ALA A 397 16.62 9.76 20.25
C ALA A 397 15.41 9.30 19.40
N HIS A 398 14.18 9.60 19.83
CA HIS A 398 12.97 9.28 19.06
C HIS A 398 12.90 10.07 17.74
N CYS A 399 13.18 11.37 17.76
CA CYS A 399 13.25 12.20 16.55
C CYS A 399 14.26 11.65 15.53
N ARG A 400 15.46 11.28 15.99
CA ARG A 400 16.50 10.68 15.12
C ARG A 400 16.08 9.33 14.60
N ALA A 401 15.49 8.47 15.45
CA ALA A 401 15.01 7.15 15.05
C ALA A 401 13.89 7.25 14.00
N ALA A 402 12.94 8.17 14.18
CA ALA A 402 11.85 8.42 13.23
C ALA A 402 12.39 8.85 11.87
N LYS A 403 13.30 9.84 11.87
CA LYS A 403 13.93 10.35 10.64
C LYS A 403 14.79 9.30 9.94
N TYR A 404 15.55 8.52 10.71
CA TYR A 404 16.36 7.41 10.20
C TYR A 404 15.47 6.33 9.57
N ALA A 405 14.42 5.90 10.28
CA ALA A 405 13.48 4.91 9.77
C ALA A 405 12.82 5.40 8.48
N PHE A 406 12.31 6.64 8.45
CA PHE A 406 11.77 7.25 7.24
C PHE A 406 12.79 7.24 6.10
N SER A 407 14.03 7.68 6.33
CA SER A 407 15.07 7.70 5.30
C SER A 407 15.41 6.29 4.77
N THR A 408 15.30 5.27 5.62
CA THR A 408 15.56 3.87 5.26
C THR A 408 14.44 3.31 4.39
N VAL A 409 13.18 3.49 4.80
CA VAL A 409 12.01 2.92 4.09
C VAL A 409 11.63 3.71 2.83
N SER A 410 11.99 4.99 2.75
CA SER A 410 11.74 5.85 1.58
C SER A 410 12.80 5.70 0.49
N LYS A 411 13.99 5.19 0.83
CA LYS A 411 15.15 5.17 -0.06
C LYS A 411 14.86 4.37 -1.34
N GLY A 412 14.91 5.06 -2.48
CA GLY A 412 14.83 4.44 -3.79
C GLY A 412 13.44 3.90 -4.16
N VAL A 413 12.38 4.20 -3.39
CA VAL A 413 11.04 3.65 -3.65
C VAL A 413 10.55 4.03 -5.05
N VAL A 414 10.68 5.31 -5.42
CA VAL A 414 10.23 5.79 -6.73
C VAL A 414 11.04 5.15 -7.86
N GLU A 415 12.36 5.07 -7.72
CA GLU A 415 13.26 4.42 -8.66
C GLU A 415 12.96 2.92 -8.80
N ASN A 416 12.64 2.24 -7.70
CA ASN A 416 12.30 0.81 -7.70
C ASN A 416 10.97 0.56 -8.41
N VAL A 417 9.94 1.36 -8.12
CA VAL A 417 8.65 1.28 -8.84
C VAL A 417 8.87 1.55 -10.33
N TRP A 418 9.67 2.56 -10.69
CA TRP A 418 9.98 2.88 -12.07
C TRP A 418 10.71 1.76 -12.81
N LYS A 419 11.68 1.10 -12.17
CA LYS A 419 12.35 -0.08 -12.73
C LYS A 419 11.37 -1.22 -13.03
N LEU A 420 10.43 -1.50 -12.12
CA LEU A 420 9.40 -2.51 -12.35
C LEU A 420 8.47 -2.12 -13.50
N VAL A 421 8.04 -0.86 -13.56
CA VAL A 421 7.23 -0.34 -14.67
C VAL A 421 7.96 -0.49 -16.00
N CYS A 422 9.22 -0.08 -16.08
CA CYS A 422 10.01 -0.24 -17.31
C CYS A 422 10.09 -1.71 -17.73
N THR A 423 10.36 -2.60 -16.78
CA THR A 423 10.58 -4.03 -17.02
C THR A 423 9.32 -4.78 -17.43
N PHE A 424 8.21 -4.56 -16.72
CA PHE A 424 6.99 -5.36 -16.88
C PHE A 424 5.92 -4.69 -17.74
N VAL A 425 6.02 -3.38 -17.97
CA VAL A 425 4.98 -2.60 -18.67
C VAL A 425 5.54 -1.99 -19.95
N LEU A 426 6.57 -1.13 -19.85
CA LEU A 426 7.05 -0.37 -21.02
C LEU A 426 7.82 -1.23 -22.03
N LYS A 427 8.58 -2.24 -21.58
CA LYS A 427 9.20 -3.22 -22.51
C LYS A 427 8.18 -4.02 -23.33
N GLN A 428 6.92 -4.12 -22.87
CA GLN A 428 5.86 -4.80 -23.62
C GLN A 428 5.24 -3.89 -24.69
N SER A 429 5.22 -2.57 -24.46
CA SER A 429 4.58 -1.59 -25.34
C SER A 429 5.53 -0.96 -26.36
N ILE A 430 6.82 -0.82 -26.02
CA ILE A 430 7.86 -0.30 -26.91
C ILE A 430 8.57 -1.52 -27.50
N GLY A 431 8.24 -1.90 -28.73
CA GLY A 431 8.84 -3.08 -29.38
C GLY A 431 10.37 -3.02 -29.39
N LYS A 432 11.01 -4.08 -28.88
CA LYS A 432 12.44 -4.43 -28.96
C LYS A 432 13.39 -3.38 -29.56
N SER A 433 13.92 -2.49 -28.72
CA SER A 433 15.30 -2.01 -28.80
C SER A 433 15.80 -1.81 -27.35
N ASP A 434 16.78 -2.59 -26.91
CA ASP A 434 17.38 -2.45 -25.58
C ASP A 434 18.22 -1.16 -25.45
N GLU A 435 18.38 -0.37 -26.53
CA GLU A 435 19.20 0.84 -26.57
C GLU A 435 18.43 2.14 -26.23
N ASP A 436 17.10 2.18 -26.38
CA ASP A 436 16.32 3.41 -26.12
C ASP A 436 15.84 3.55 -24.67
N VAL A 437 15.86 2.46 -23.91
CA VAL A 437 15.51 2.45 -22.49
C VAL A 437 16.81 2.33 -21.72
N GLY A 438 17.40 3.47 -21.32
CA GLY A 438 18.65 3.56 -20.55
C GLY A 438 18.62 2.76 -19.24
N LEU A 439 18.73 1.44 -19.35
CA LEU A 439 18.67 0.47 -18.27
C LEU A 439 20.09 0.32 -17.73
N VAL A 440 20.38 1.03 -16.64
CA VAL A 440 21.47 0.64 -15.75
C VAL A 440 21.13 -0.75 -15.24
N THR A 441 21.95 -1.74 -15.60
CA THR A 441 21.92 -3.12 -15.10
C THR A 441 22.22 -3.13 -13.59
N GLY A 442 21.22 -2.79 -12.79
CA GLY A 442 21.30 -2.77 -11.34
C GLY A 442 21.17 -4.17 -10.74
N GLN A 443 22.07 -4.50 -9.82
CA GLN A 443 22.05 -5.71 -8.99
C GLN A 443 20.65 -5.99 -8.42
N TRP A 444 20.22 -7.25 -8.56
CA TRP A 444 19.05 -7.80 -7.90
C TRP A 444 19.24 -7.77 -6.38
N SER A 445 18.44 -6.99 -5.67
CA SER A 445 18.29 -7.13 -4.21
C SER A 445 17.13 -8.10 -3.93
N PHE A 446 17.46 -9.34 -3.62
CA PHE A 446 16.50 -10.30 -3.09
C PHE A 446 16.10 -9.85 -1.68
N TYR A 447 14.87 -9.38 -1.49
CA TYR A 447 14.34 -9.12 -0.16
C TYR A 447 13.98 -10.45 0.50
N LEU A 448 14.72 -10.79 1.55
CA LEU A 448 14.47 -11.94 2.41
C LEU A 448 13.15 -11.73 3.16
N ILE A 449 12.23 -12.69 3.09
CA ILE A 449 10.99 -12.69 3.87
C ILE A 449 11.36 -13.00 5.32
N GLN A 450 11.37 -11.98 6.18
CA GLN A 450 11.47 -12.17 7.63
C GLN A 450 10.12 -11.86 8.30
N ASN A 451 9.57 -12.89 8.93
CA ASN A 451 8.53 -12.90 9.97
C ASN A 451 7.13 -12.34 9.64
N LEU A 452 6.15 -13.25 9.69
CA LEU A 452 4.74 -12.95 9.96
C LEU A 452 4.57 -12.63 11.45
N ASN A 453 4.68 -11.36 11.84
CA ASN A 453 4.22 -10.94 13.16
C ASN A 453 2.71 -10.68 13.11
N TYR A 454 1.94 -11.63 13.63
CA TYR A 454 0.51 -11.46 13.90
C TYR A 454 0.33 -10.48 15.06
N TYR A 455 -0.13 -9.27 14.77
CA TYR A 455 -0.65 -8.37 15.79
C TYR A 455 -2.07 -8.82 16.16
N LYS A 456 -2.25 -9.08 17.46
CA LYS A 456 -3.49 -9.55 18.05
C LYS A 456 -4.48 -8.38 18.07
N ASN A 457 -5.38 -8.35 17.10
CA ASN A 457 -6.64 -7.61 17.19
C ASN A 457 -7.75 -8.65 17.24
N ASP A 458 -8.58 -8.56 18.28
CA ASP A 458 -9.54 -9.58 18.68
C ASP A 458 -10.59 -9.92 17.61
N ASP A 459 -11.16 -11.12 17.78
CA ASP A 459 -12.22 -11.80 17.02
C ASP A 459 -11.84 -12.57 15.74
N VAL A 460 -11.02 -13.62 15.88
CA VAL A 460 -11.21 -14.91 15.18
C VAL A 460 -10.73 -16.06 16.09
N LEU A 461 -11.55 -17.11 16.22
CA LEU A 461 -11.36 -18.30 17.07
C LEU A 461 -9.90 -18.76 17.27
N ALA A 462 -9.57 -19.00 18.53
CA ALA A 462 -8.33 -19.62 18.97
C ALA A 462 -8.12 -21.03 18.36
N SER A 463 -7.06 -21.20 17.58
CA SER A 463 -6.38 -22.49 17.46
C SER A 463 -4.97 -22.36 18.04
N ARG A 464 -4.73 -23.04 19.16
CA ARG A 464 -3.40 -23.16 19.77
C ARG A 464 -2.51 -23.96 18.84
N THR A 465 -1.48 -23.34 18.28
CA THR A 465 -0.30 -24.09 17.79
C THR A 465 0.92 -23.54 18.54
N ILE A 466 1.38 -24.33 19.52
CA ILE A 466 2.56 -24.04 20.33
C ILE A 466 3.78 -24.29 19.45
N CYS A 467 4.46 -23.23 19.00
CA CYS A 467 5.86 -23.33 18.58
C CYS A 467 6.73 -23.02 19.79
N ARG A 468 7.30 -24.04 20.42
CA ARG A 468 8.46 -23.87 21.30
C ARG A 468 9.68 -23.63 20.43
N THR A 469 10.22 -22.42 20.46
CA THR A 469 11.57 -22.11 19.99
C THR A 469 12.56 -22.82 20.89
N ALA A 470 13.35 -23.76 20.35
CA ALA A 470 14.54 -24.26 21.02
C ALA A 470 15.62 -23.17 20.91
N GLU A 471 16.14 -22.73 22.05
CA GLU A 471 17.33 -21.89 22.15
C GLU A 471 18.54 -22.66 21.59
N MET A 472 19.21 -22.09 20.59
CA MET A 472 20.57 -22.48 20.21
C MET A 472 21.47 -21.26 20.41
N GLU A 473 22.51 -21.43 21.22
CA GLU A 473 23.55 -20.44 21.47
C GLU A 473 24.35 -20.09 20.20
N PRO A 474 24.90 -18.87 20.10
CA PRO A 474 25.46 -18.34 18.87
C PRO A 474 26.90 -18.81 18.68
N SER A 475 27.14 -19.64 17.66
CA SER A 475 28.49 -19.75 17.09
C SER A 475 28.45 -19.91 15.57
N THR A 476 29.24 -19.03 14.93
CA THR A 476 29.74 -19.10 13.54
C THR A 476 28.71 -19.10 12.39
N ALA A 477 28.53 -17.90 11.84
CA ALA A 477 28.22 -17.53 10.45
C ALA A 477 27.90 -18.66 9.42
N SER A 478 26.64 -18.72 9.00
CA SER A 478 26.23 -18.74 7.58
C SER A 478 24.74 -18.41 7.48
N ILE A 479 24.39 -17.33 6.79
CA ILE A 479 22.99 -16.92 6.53
C ILE A 479 22.44 -17.87 5.46
N GLU A 480 21.60 -18.83 5.83
CA GLU A 480 20.90 -19.70 4.89
C GLU A 480 19.55 -19.10 4.48
N ASN A 481 19.35 -18.99 3.15
CA ASN A 481 18.20 -18.38 2.51
C ASN A 481 16.93 -19.23 2.70
N THR A 482 15.91 -18.67 3.36
CA THR A 482 14.58 -19.29 3.43
C THR A 482 13.63 -18.57 2.48
N MET A 483 13.12 -19.28 1.47
CA MET A 483 12.13 -18.78 0.50
C MET A 483 10.76 -19.38 0.85
N ALA A 484 9.80 -18.56 1.28
CA ALA A 484 8.45 -19.04 1.56
C ALA A 484 7.60 -19.04 0.29
N MET A 485 7.48 -20.21 -0.36
CA MET A 485 6.56 -20.42 -1.49
C MET A 485 5.25 -21.04 -0.97
N VAL A 486 4.14 -20.33 -1.06
CA VAL A 486 2.81 -20.89 -0.73
C VAL A 486 2.29 -21.68 -1.93
N VAL A 487 2.38 -23.01 -1.87
CA VAL A 487 1.86 -23.91 -2.91
C VAL A 487 0.57 -24.55 -2.44
N PHE A 488 -0.51 -24.40 -3.20
CA PHE A 488 -1.79 -25.07 -2.94
C PHE A 488 -1.91 -26.36 -3.76
N ASN A 489 -2.23 -27.48 -3.10
CA ASN A 489 -2.68 -28.71 -3.77
C ASN A 489 -4.21 -28.67 -3.94
N GLN A 490 -4.70 -28.44 -5.16
CA GLN A 490 -6.14 -28.28 -5.49
C GLN A 490 -6.98 -29.59 -5.46
N LYS A 491 -6.63 -30.57 -4.62
CA LYS A 491 -7.40 -31.83 -4.49
C LYS A 491 -8.06 -31.97 -3.11
N SER A 492 -8.95 -31.03 -2.76
CA SER A 492 -10.03 -31.27 -1.81
C SER A 492 -11.14 -30.23 -1.98
N ARG A 493 -12.39 -30.70 -2.09
CA ARG A 493 -13.62 -29.88 -2.11
C ARG A 493 -13.81 -29.15 -0.76
N PRO A 494 -14.60 -28.06 -0.70
CA PRO A 494 -14.51 -27.09 0.38
C PRO A 494 -15.26 -27.58 1.61
N LEU A 495 -14.51 -27.97 2.64
CA LEU A 495 -14.93 -27.84 4.03
C LEU A 495 -13.86 -26.96 4.67
N PHE A 496 -14.28 -25.77 5.12
CA PHE A 496 -13.42 -24.80 5.78
C PHE A 496 -12.92 -25.41 7.09
N GLU A 497 -11.73 -26.00 7.09
CA GLU A 497 -10.96 -26.29 8.30
C GLU A 497 -9.49 -26.57 7.93
N GLY A 498 -8.57 -25.75 8.45
CA GLY A 498 -7.13 -25.98 8.41
C GLY A 498 -6.39 -25.45 7.17
N LEU A 499 -5.78 -24.26 7.28
CA LEU A 499 -4.71 -23.84 6.37
C LEU A 499 -3.47 -24.73 6.62
N LYS A 500 -3.09 -25.59 5.68
CA LYS A 500 -1.76 -26.23 5.68
C LYS A 500 -0.81 -25.38 4.83
N VAL A 501 0.09 -24.65 5.48
CA VAL A 501 1.21 -23.97 4.84
C VAL A 501 2.32 -25.00 4.65
N MET A 502 2.65 -25.38 3.41
CA MET A 502 3.87 -26.13 3.13
C MET A 502 5.01 -25.14 2.88
N LEU A 503 5.97 -25.09 3.81
CA LEU A 503 7.25 -24.41 3.64
C LEU A 503 8.18 -25.32 2.84
N TYR A 504 8.62 -24.86 1.67
CA TYR A 504 9.68 -25.51 0.91
C TYR A 504 11.03 -24.93 1.35
N ILE A 505 11.87 -25.77 1.94
CA ILE A 505 13.28 -25.45 2.21
C ILE A 505 14.07 -26.08 1.07
N THR A 506 14.71 -25.25 0.23
CA THR A 506 15.65 -25.72 -0.78
C THR A 506 17.06 -25.50 -0.25
N ASP A 507 17.77 -26.58 0.05
CA ASP A 507 19.19 -26.53 0.39
C ASP A 507 20.02 -26.55 -0.91
N GLY A 508 20.77 -25.48 -1.15
CA GLY A 508 21.53 -25.25 -2.37
C GLY A 508 22.99 -25.62 -2.21
N THR A 509 23.32 -26.90 -2.00
CA THR A 509 24.71 -27.38 -2.02
C THR A 509 24.86 -28.74 -2.70
N ALA A 510 25.06 -28.76 -4.02
CA ALA A 510 25.57 -29.94 -4.72
C ALA A 510 26.98 -29.65 -5.27
N LYS A 511 28.01 -29.92 -4.46
CA LYS A 511 29.40 -30.10 -4.96
C LYS A 511 29.61 -31.57 -5.30
N SER A 512 29.86 -31.84 -6.57
CA SER A 512 30.26 -33.16 -7.08
C SER A 512 31.57 -33.63 -6.45
N ARG A 513 31.57 -34.76 -5.74
CA ARG A 513 32.75 -35.62 -5.58
C ARG A 513 32.31 -37.08 -5.62
N GLY A 514 32.84 -37.82 -6.59
CA GLY A 514 32.44 -39.19 -6.88
C GLY A 514 32.93 -40.22 -5.87
N ARG A 515 32.21 -41.35 -5.81
CA ARG A 515 32.73 -42.71 -5.59
C ARG A 515 31.66 -43.75 -5.94
N ASN A 516 32.15 -44.87 -6.46
CA ASN A 516 31.45 -45.98 -7.13
C ASN A 516 30.32 -46.67 -6.32
N PRO A 517 29.35 -47.34 -7.00
CA PRO A 517 28.23 -48.05 -6.39
C PRO A 517 28.59 -49.52 -6.14
N LYS A 518 28.48 -50.01 -4.90
CA LYS A 518 28.31 -51.44 -4.53
C LYS A 518 28.27 -51.58 -3.01
N ALA A 519 27.06 -51.69 -2.43
CA ALA A 519 26.79 -52.37 -1.16
C ALA A 519 25.27 -52.60 -1.00
N PRO A 520 24.82 -53.76 -0.47
CA PRO A 520 23.41 -54.15 -0.47
C PRO A 520 22.59 -53.48 0.64
N MET A 521 21.29 -53.27 0.38
CA MET A 521 20.29 -52.76 1.32
C MET A 521 20.25 -53.58 2.62
N ALA A 522 20.66 -52.98 3.73
CA ALA A 522 20.35 -53.48 5.07
C ALA A 522 18.95 -52.98 5.50
N ALA A 523 18.07 -53.91 5.88
CA ALA A 523 16.75 -53.63 6.39
C ALA A 523 16.82 -52.87 7.73
N LEU A 524 16.30 -51.64 7.78
CA LEU A 524 16.14 -50.87 9.01
C LEU A 524 14.79 -51.23 9.67
N LYS A 525 14.88 -51.75 10.90
CA LYS A 525 13.75 -52.07 11.80
C LYS A 525 12.89 -50.83 12.06
N ALA A 526 11.57 -51.03 12.14
CA ALA A 526 10.60 -50.00 12.48
C ALA A 526 10.90 -49.34 13.85
N PRO A 527 10.81 -48.01 13.98
CA PRO A 527 10.96 -47.35 15.26
C PRO A 527 9.71 -47.57 16.15
N LYS A 528 9.94 -47.77 17.45
CA LYS A 528 8.89 -47.84 18.48
C LYS A 528 8.16 -46.49 18.58
N LYS A 529 6.85 -46.54 18.90
CA LYS A 529 5.96 -45.39 19.11
C LYS A 529 6.67 -44.28 19.89
N GLY A 530 6.77 -43.09 19.29
CA GLY A 530 7.26 -41.87 19.95
C GLY A 530 8.56 -41.27 19.41
N SER A 531 9.08 -41.70 18.24
CA SER A 531 10.26 -41.08 17.61
C SER A 531 9.94 -40.52 16.23
N ILE A 532 10.28 -39.25 16.00
CA ILE A 532 10.15 -38.56 14.70
C ILE A 532 11.32 -39.00 13.82
N ALA A 533 11.05 -39.82 12.81
CA ALA A 533 12.04 -40.18 11.80
C ALA A 533 12.07 -39.10 10.71
N ALA A 534 13.24 -38.49 10.49
CA ALA A 534 13.48 -37.60 9.37
C ALA A 534 13.49 -38.40 8.06
N MET A 535 12.51 -38.17 7.20
CA MET A 535 12.42 -38.79 5.88
C MET A 535 13.29 -37.99 4.89
N ARG A 536 14.48 -38.49 4.56
CA ARG A 536 15.31 -37.96 3.47
C ARG A 536 14.72 -38.39 2.13
N VAL A 537 14.19 -37.45 1.35
CA VAL A 537 13.85 -37.67 -0.06
C VAL A 537 14.85 -36.86 -0.90
N ALA A 538 15.76 -37.55 -1.58
CA ALA A 538 16.61 -36.95 -2.60
C ALA A 538 15.89 -37.02 -3.95
N MET A 539 15.62 -35.87 -4.57
CA MET A 539 15.23 -35.80 -5.99
C MET A 539 16.43 -35.31 -6.79
N ALA A 540 16.97 -36.17 -7.65
CA ALA A 540 17.91 -35.78 -8.69
C ALA A 540 17.11 -35.24 -9.90
N ILE A 541 17.44 -34.03 -10.36
CA ILE A 541 16.91 -33.47 -11.60
C ILE A 541 17.89 -33.89 -12.71
N ASP A 542 17.46 -34.78 -13.60
CA ASP A 542 18.18 -35.09 -14.83
C ASP A 542 17.48 -34.39 -16.00
N SER A 543 18.24 -33.58 -16.73
CA SER A 543 17.79 -32.75 -17.84
C SER A 543 17.81 -33.57 -19.12
N ASP A 544 16.78 -34.39 -19.34
CA ASP A 544 16.23 -34.76 -20.65
C ASP A 544 15.40 -36.04 -20.53
N ARG A 545 14.07 -35.91 -20.69
CA ARG A 545 13.09 -36.86 -21.28
C ARG A 545 11.72 -36.81 -20.56
N LYS A 546 10.69 -36.68 -21.40
CA LYS A 546 9.25 -36.95 -21.23
C LYS A 546 8.78 -37.40 -19.83
N MET A 547 7.96 -36.57 -19.17
CA MET A 547 7.15 -36.95 -18.01
C MET A 547 6.13 -38.05 -18.36
N SER A 548 6.26 -39.23 -17.75
CA SER A 548 5.17 -40.20 -17.59
C SER A 548 4.65 -40.18 -16.15
N LEU A 549 3.33 -40.12 -15.98
CA LEU A 549 2.65 -40.23 -14.69
C LEU A 549 2.84 -41.61 -14.03
N GLY A 550 3.15 -41.62 -12.73
CA GLY A 550 3.11 -42.75 -11.80
C GLY A 550 3.95 -42.37 -10.58
N THR A 551 3.53 -42.45 -9.31
CA THR A 551 2.63 -43.40 -8.66
C THR A 551 2.10 -42.73 -7.38
N MET A 552 0.78 -42.80 -7.15
CA MET A 552 0.14 -42.35 -5.91
C MET A 552 0.48 -43.32 -4.77
N PHE A 553 1.11 -42.84 -3.69
CA PHE A 553 0.99 -43.49 -2.38
C PHE A 553 -0.11 -42.79 -1.59
N ARG A 554 -1.18 -43.54 -1.36
CA ARG A 554 -2.32 -43.22 -0.49
C ARG A 554 -1.89 -43.56 0.93
N ALA A 555 -1.82 -42.57 1.82
CA ALA A 555 -1.79 -42.78 3.25
C ALA A 555 -3.06 -42.14 3.82
N GLU A 556 -4.00 -42.99 4.23
CA GLU A 556 -5.14 -42.61 5.07
C GLU A 556 -4.61 -42.24 6.45
N TYR A 557 -5.02 -41.07 6.96
CA TYR A 557 -5.48 -40.82 8.33
C TYR A 557 -6.10 -39.43 8.40
#